data_AF-A0A922IJ66-F1
#
_entry.id   AF-A0A922IJ66-F1
#
_cell.length_a   1.000
_cell.length_b   1.000
_cell.length_c   1.000
_cell.angle_alpha   90.00
_cell.angle_beta   90.00
_cell.angle_gamma   90.00
#
_symmetry.space_group_name_H-M   'P 1'
#
loop_
_entity.id
_entity.type
_entity.pdbx_description
1 polymer ?
#
loop_
_entity_poly.entity_id
_entity_poly.type
_entity_poly.pdbx_seq_one_letter_code
_entity_poly.pdbx_strand_id
1 'polypeptide(L)'
;MAPKLGYWKIRGLVQPTRLLLEYVGEVYEERLYDRNDGDVWRNEKFNLGLEFPNLPYYIDGDVKLTQSMAILRYIADKHNMLGGCPKERAEISMLEGAVLDIRLGVSRIAYNKEFVR
;
A
#
# COMPACT_ATOMS: atom_id res chain seq x y z
N MET A 1 -16.76 -1.27 11.12
CA MET A 1 -16.69 -0.30 10.01
C MET A 1 -15.77 -0.90 8.96
N ALA A 2 -16.04 -0.66 7.67
CA ALA A 2 -15.14 -1.12 6.62
C ALA A 2 -13.75 -0.45 6.81
N PRO A 3 -12.64 -1.15 6.57
CA PRO A 3 -11.32 -0.55 6.63
C PRO A 3 -11.18 0.60 5.63
N LYS A 4 -10.40 1.62 5.99
CA LYS A 4 -10.14 2.79 5.12
C LYS A 4 -8.76 2.72 4.52
N LEU A 5 -8.68 2.71 3.19
CA LEU A 5 -7.44 2.74 2.42
C LEU A 5 -7.24 4.12 1.80
N GLY A 6 -6.20 4.85 2.23
CA GLY A 6 -5.90 6.18 1.72
C GLY A 6 -4.74 6.19 0.75
N TYR A 7 -4.94 6.72 -0.46
CA TYR A 7 -3.88 6.91 -1.45
C TYR A 7 -4.23 7.96 -2.51
N TRP A 8 -3.23 8.36 -3.28
CA TRP A 8 -3.46 9.11 -4.51
C TRP A 8 -4.37 8.32 -5.46
N LYS A 9 -5.17 9.03 -6.27
CA LYS A 9 -6.05 8.47 -7.30
C LYS A 9 -5.26 8.00 -8.54
N ILE A 10 -4.31 7.10 -8.29
CA ILE A 10 -3.43 6.44 -9.26
C ILE A 10 -3.26 4.99 -8.81
N ARG A 11 -2.68 4.13 -9.66
CA ARG A 11 -2.26 2.77 -9.27
C ARG A 11 -1.14 2.82 -8.21
N GLY A 12 0.00 3.42 -8.57
CA GLY A 12 1.14 3.66 -7.69
C GLY A 12 1.63 2.45 -6.90
N LEU A 13 1.84 2.64 -5.59
CA LEU A 13 2.31 1.61 -4.65
C LEU A 13 1.17 0.75 -4.09
N VAL A 14 -0.06 1.27 -4.07
CA VAL A 14 -1.20 0.62 -3.41
C VAL A 14 -1.92 -0.40 -4.29
N GLN A 15 -1.63 -0.43 -5.59
CA GLN A 15 -2.33 -1.32 -6.52
C GLN A 15 -2.31 -2.80 -6.13
N PRO A 16 -1.19 -3.40 -5.66
CA PRO A 16 -1.20 -4.79 -5.18
C PRO A 16 -2.17 -5.00 -4.01
N THR A 17 -2.27 -4.03 -3.10
CA THR A 17 -3.19 -4.06 -1.96
C THR A 17 -4.65 -4.05 -2.40
N ARG A 18 -5.02 -3.18 -3.34
CA ARG A 18 -6.38 -3.16 -3.91
C ARG A 18 -6.74 -4.52 -4.52
N LEU A 19 -5.86 -5.07 -5.34
CA LEU A 19 -6.08 -6.37 -5.98
C LEU A 19 -6.24 -7.49 -4.94
N LEU A 20 -5.45 -7.47 -3.87
CA LEU A 20 -5.57 -8.45 -2.79
C LEU A 20 -6.93 -8.34 -2.07
N LEU A 21 -7.36 -7.11 -1.72
CA LEU A 21 -8.65 -6.88 -1.06
C LEU A 21 -9.83 -7.39 -1.89
N GLU A 22 -9.84 -7.09 -3.20
CA GLU A 22 -10.84 -7.62 -4.12
C GLU A 22 -10.78 -9.15 -4.22
N TYR A 23 -9.57 -9.72 -4.29
CA TYR A 23 -9.37 -11.17 -4.38
C TYR A 23 -9.91 -11.92 -3.15
N VAL A 24 -9.68 -11.40 -1.95
CA VAL A 24 -10.19 -12.00 -0.70
C VAL A 24 -11.64 -11.62 -0.39
N GLY A 25 -12.26 -10.75 -1.20
CA GLY A 25 -13.62 -10.27 -1.00
C GLY A 25 -13.82 -9.39 0.24
N GLU A 26 -12.76 -8.72 0.72
CA GLU A 26 -12.89 -7.77 1.83
C GLU A 26 -13.48 -6.44 1.32
N VAL A 27 -14.57 -6.00 1.96
CA VAL A 27 -15.15 -4.68 1.70
C VAL A 27 -14.29 -3.61 2.37
N TYR A 28 -13.87 -2.60 1.62
CA TYR A 28 -13.08 -1.46 2.09
C TYR A 28 -13.58 -0.15 1.48
N GLU A 29 -13.29 0.96 2.15
CA GLU A 29 -13.53 2.31 1.63
C GLU A 29 -12.21 2.95 1.21
N GLU A 30 -12.19 3.61 0.06
CA GLU A 30 -11.01 4.37 -0.39
C GLU A 30 -11.14 5.87 -0.12
N ARG A 31 -10.10 6.44 0.51
CA ARG A 31 -9.86 7.88 0.50
C ARG A 31 -8.89 8.20 -0.64
N LEU A 32 -9.46 8.61 -1.78
CA LEU A 32 -8.71 8.97 -2.98
C LEU A 32 -8.39 10.47 -2.98
N TYR A 33 -7.11 10.81 -3.04
CA TYR A 33 -6.65 12.18 -3.26
C TYR A 33 -6.42 12.40 -4.76
N ASP A 34 -7.18 13.31 -5.37
CA ASP A 34 -7.06 13.66 -6.78
C ASP A 34 -5.77 14.47 -7.05
N ARG A 35 -5.44 14.68 -8.33
CA ARG A 35 -4.19 15.35 -8.75
C ARG A 35 -3.97 16.73 -8.10
N ASN A 36 -5.05 17.46 -7.81
CA ASN A 36 -5.01 18.80 -7.25
C ASN A 36 -5.19 18.81 -5.71
N ASP A 37 -5.33 17.65 -5.08
CA ASP A 37 -5.59 17.51 -3.64
C ASP A 37 -4.31 17.47 -2.79
N GLY A 38 -3.21 18.03 -3.31
CA GLY A 38 -1.94 18.09 -2.59
C GLY A 38 -2.07 18.76 -1.22
N ASP A 39 -2.83 19.86 -1.16
CA ASP A 39 -3.12 20.58 0.10
C ASP A 39 -4.08 19.83 1.01
N VAL A 40 -5.07 19.13 0.44
CA VAL A 40 -6.00 18.31 1.22
C VAL A 40 -5.23 17.22 1.97
N TRP A 41 -4.33 16.50 1.27
CA TRP A 41 -3.46 15.52 1.91
C TRP A 41 -2.55 16.16 2.96
N ARG A 42 -1.90 17.28 2.66
CA ARG A 42 -1.02 17.98 3.62
C ARG A 42 -1.74 18.33 4.92
N ASN A 43 -3.00 18.76 4.83
CA ASN A 43 -3.82 19.12 5.97
C ASN A 43 -4.33 17.91 6.77
N GLU A 44 -4.58 16.77 6.11
CA GLU A 44 -5.05 15.55 6.77
C GLU A 44 -3.89 14.72 7.38
N LYS A 45 -2.70 14.76 6.77
CA LYS A 45 -1.57 13.86 7.04
C LYS A 45 -1.31 13.56 8.52
N PHE A 46 -1.28 14.59 9.37
CA PHE A 46 -0.95 14.46 10.79
C PHE A 46 -2.17 14.30 11.71
N ASN A 47 -3.38 14.37 11.15
CA ASN A 47 -4.64 14.29 11.89
C ASN A 47 -5.29 12.89 11.84
N LEU A 48 -4.63 11.92 11.21
CA LEU A 48 -5.12 10.54 11.07
C LEU A 48 -4.71 9.62 12.22
N GLY A 49 -3.86 10.08 13.14
CA GLY A 49 -3.35 9.28 14.26
C GLY A 49 -2.45 8.12 13.82
N LEU A 50 -1.71 8.30 12.72
CA LEU A 50 -0.72 7.35 12.20
C LEU A 50 0.63 7.56 12.91
N GLU A 51 1.30 6.48 13.32
CA GLU A 51 2.65 6.58 13.93
C GLU A 51 3.70 7.10 12.95
N PHE A 52 3.60 6.67 11.68
CA PHE A 52 4.47 7.11 10.59
C PHE A 52 3.64 7.70 9.43
N PRO A 53 3.16 8.96 9.52
CA PRO A 53 2.26 9.54 8.53
C PRO A 53 2.80 9.52 7.10
N ASN A 54 2.16 8.75 6.22
CA ASN A 54 2.56 8.57 4.82
C ASN A 54 1.41 8.06 3.95
N LEU A 55 1.62 8.04 2.63
CA LEU A 55 0.74 7.39 1.67
C LEU A 55 1.45 6.15 1.06
N PRO A 56 0.78 4.99 0.93
CA PRO A 56 -0.57 4.72 1.40
C PRO A 56 -0.66 4.58 2.93
N TYR A 57 -1.87 4.80 3.45
CA TYR A 57 -2.26 4.43 4.80
C TYR A 57 -3.46 3.48 4.78
N TYR A 58 -3.60 2.68 5.82
CA TYR A 58 -4.71 1.75 6.02
C TYR A 58 -5.17 1.77 7.48
N ILE A 59 -6.47 1.93 7.70
CA ILE A 59 -7.07 2.01 9.04
C ILE A 59 -8.16 0.95 9.14
N ASP A 60 -7.93 -0.08 9.97
CA ASP A 60 -8.85 -1.18 10.25
C ASP A 60 -9.07 -1.26 11.77
N GLY A 61 -10.11 -0.59 12.27
CA GLY A 61 -10.34 -0.42 13.70
C GLY A 61 -9.17 0.30 14.39
N ASP A 62 -8.52 -0.39 15.32
CA ASP A 62 -7.35 0.11 16.06
C ASP A 62 -6.03 -0.05 15.28
N VAL A 63 -6.01 -0.85 14.21
CA VAL A 63 -4.83 -1.04 13.38
C VAL A 63 -4.70 0.13 12.40
N LYS A 64 -3.62 0.90 12.57
CA LYS A 64 -3.34 2.11 11.78
C LYS A 64 -1.96 2.01 11.15
N LEU A 65 -1.92 1.58 9.89
CA LEU A 65 -0.68 1.27 9.19
C LEU A 65 -0.37 2.27 8.09
N THR A 66 0.91 2.52 7.90
CA THR A 66 1.48 3.05 6.66
C THR A 66 2.54 2.07 6.16
N GLN A 67 3.26 2.40 5.09
CA GLN A 67 4.15 1.50 4.34
C GLN A 67 3.38 0.44 3.55
N SER A 68 3.43 0.56 2.21
CA SER A 68 2.68 -0.33 1.29
C SER A 68 2.86 -1.82 1.56
N MET A 69 4.06 -2.27 1.93
CA MET A 69 4.31 -3.68 2.22
C MET A 69 3.79 -4.13 3.57
N ALA A 70 3.82 -3.28 4.59
CA ALA A 70 3.23 -3.60 5.88
C ALA A 70 1.72 -3.77 5.75
N ILE A 71 1.06 -2.88 4.98
CA ILE A 71 -0.36 -2.95 4.69
C ILE A 71 -0.70 -4.24 3.91
N LEU A 72 0.02 -4.53 2.83
CA LEU A 72 -0.22 -5.73 2.02
C LEU A 72 -0.05 -7.02 2.86
N ARG A 73 1.02 -7.09 3.66
CA ARG A 73 1.30 -8.24 4.52
C ARG A 73 0.27 -8.39 5.64
N TYR A 74 -0.21 -7.30 6.24
CA TYR A 74 -1.26 -7.35 7.26
C TYR A 74 -2.55 -7.97 6.71
N ILE A 75 -2.97 -7.56 5.51
CA ILE A 75 -4.14 -8.16 4.85
C ILE A 75 -3.86 -9.62 4.51
N ALA A 76 -2.70 -9.94 3.94
CA ALA A 76 -2.33 -11.33 3.65
C ALA A 76 -2.34 -12.21 4.93
N ASP A 77 -1.87 -11.69 6.06
CA ASP A 77 -1.81 -12.42 7.33
C ASP A 77 -3.21 -12.69 7.92
N LYS A 78 -4.13 -11.71 7.86
CA LYS A 78 -5.54 -11.90 8.23
C LYS A 78 -6.19 -13.09 7.49
N HIS A 79 -5.69 -13.39 6.29
CA HIS A 79 -6.17 -14.48 5.43
C HIS A 79 -5.24 -15.70 5.39
N ASN A 80 -4.28 -15.81 6.32
CA ASN A 80 -3.32 -16.91 6.43
C ASN A 80 -2.44 -17.12 5.17
N MET A 81 -2.10 -16.04 4.46
CA MET A 81 -1.36 -16.08 3.19
C MET A 81 0.14 -15.81 3.32
N LEU A 82 0.69 -15.69 4.54
CA LEU A 82 2.12 -15.47 4.74
C LEU A 82 2.96 -16.75 4.72
N GLY A 83 2.35 -17.93 4.65
CA GLY A 83 3.04 -19.23 4.67
C GLY A 83 3.10 -19.86 6.07
N GLY A 84 2.95 -21.18 6.13
CA GLY A 84 2.78 -21.95 7.36
C GLY A 84 4.07 -22.21 8.13
N CYS A 85 5.23 -22.13 7.48
CA CYS A 85 6.53 -22.41 8.09
C CYS A 85 7.59 -21.34 7.78
N PRO A 86 8.73 -21.32 8.51
CA PRO A 86 9.80 -20.34 8.27
C PRO A 86 10.33 -20.34 6.83
N LYS A 87 10.42 -21.52 6.20
CA LYS A 87 10.87 -21.66 4.81
C LYS A 87 9.90 -20.98 3.84
N GLU A 88 8.61 -21.28 3.93
CA GLU A 88 7.58 -20.66 3.07
C GLU A 88 7.51 -19.14 3.29
N ARG A 89 7.58 -18.67 4.54
CA ARG A 89 7.64 -17.23 4.85
C ARG A 89 8.84 -16.54 4.19
N ALA A 90 10.00 -17.19 4.20
CA ALA A 90 11.21 -16.69 3.55
C ALA A 90 11.05 -16.67 2.01
N GLU A 91 10.50 -17.72 1.42
CA GLU A 91 10.25 -17.81 -0.03
C GLU A 91 9.27 -16.72 -0.50
N ILE A 92 8.16 -16.51 0.22
CA ILE A 92 7.20 -15.43 -0.05
C ILE A 92 7.88 -14.05 0.05
N SER A 93 8.70 -13.84 1.09
CA SER A 93 9.39 -12.55 1.28
C SER A 93 10.45 -12.30 0.20
N MET A 94 11.10 -13.36 -0.31
CA MET A 94 12.01 -13.27 -1.45
C MET A 94 11.26 -12.89 -2.74
N LEU A 95 10.09 -13.48 -2.99
CA LEU A 95 9.23 -13.12 -4.13
C LEU A 95 8.73 -11.66 -4.02
N GLU A 96 8.31 -11.23 -2.84
CA GLU A 96 7.97 -9.83 -2.56
C GLU A 96 9.14 -8.92 -2.97
N GLY A 97 10.35 -9.19 -2.47
CA GLY A 97 11.56 -8.41 -2.79
C GLY A 97 11.84 -8.32 -4.30
N ALA A 98 11.84 -9.45 -4.99
CA ALA A 98 12.12 -9.49 -6.44
C ALA A 98 11.10 -8.69 -7.26
N VAL A 99 9.81 -8.74 -6.89
CA VAL A 99 8.77 -7.95 -7.55
C VAL A 99 8.94 -6.45 -7.24
N LEU A 100 9.30 -6.10 -5.99
CA LEU A 100 9.59 -4.71 -5.62
C LEU A 100 10.77 -4.15 -6.40
N ASP A 101 11.84 -4.91 -6.61
CA ASP A 101 13.01 -4.46 -7.35
C ASP A 101 12.64 -4.02 -8.78
N ILE A 102 11.80 -4.80 -9.46
CA ILE A 102 11.26 -4.45 -10.79
C ILE A 102 10.39 -3.19 -10.69
N ARG A 103 9.43 -3.17 -9.75
CA ARG A 103 8.47 -2.07 -9.62
C ARG A 103 9.15 -0.75 -9.28
N LEU A 104 10.11 -0.76 -8.36
CA LEU A 104 10.88 0.40 -7.95
C LEU A 104 11.88 0.83 -9.03
N GLY A 105 12.46 -0.12 -9.77
CA GLY A 105 13.28 0.17 -10.96
C GLY A 105 12.54 1.06 -11.95
N VAL A 106 11.27 0.74 -12.26
CA VAL A 106 10.42 1.60 -13.11
C VAL A 106 10.17 2.96 -12.48
N SER A 107 9.75 3.02 -11.20
CA SER A 107 9.48 4.29 -10.51
C SER A 107 10.69 5.24 -10.50
N ARG A 108 11.90 4.69 -10.36
CA ARG A 108 13.14 5.47 -10.23
C ARG A 108 13.45 6.27 -11.49
N ILE A 109 13.11 5.74 -12.67
CA ILE A 109 13.38 6.40 -13.95
C ILE A 109 12.18 7.17 -14.51
N ALA A 110 10.95 6.84 -14.07
CA ALA A 110 9.72 7.39 -14.63
C ALA A 110 9.54 8.91 -14.48
N TYR A 111 10.28 9.56 -13.57
CA TYR A 111 10.20 11.01 -13.33
C TYR A 111 11.48 11.76 -13.73
N ASN A 112 12.48 11.06 -14.28
CA ASN A 112 13.70 11.70 -14.73
C ASN A 112 13.47 12.35 -16.11
N LYS A 113 13.70 13.66 -16.19
CA LYS A 113 13.53 14.48 -17.40
C LYS A 113 14.32 13.97 -18.61
N GLU A 114 15.44 13.29 -18.40
CA GLU A 114 16.24 12.71 -19.49
C GLU A 114 15.55 11.56 -20.22
N PHE A 115 14.59 10.90 -19.57
CA PHE A 115 13.81 9.79 -20.13
C PHE A 115 12.39 10.20 -20.54
N VAL A 116 11.99 11.45 -20.33
CA VAL A 116 10.70 11.99 -20.79
C VAL A 116 10.88 12.46 -22.23
N ARG A 117 10.31 11.72 -23.19
CA ARG A 117 10.17 12.16 -24.59
C ARG A 117 9.07 13.19 -24.74
#